data_AF-A0A0L6WNQ9-F1
#
_entry.id   AF-A0A0L6WNQ9-F1
#
_cell.length_a   1.000
_cell.length_b   1.000
_cell.length_c   1.000
_cell.angle_alpha   90.00
_cell.angle_beta   90.00
_cell.angle_gamma   90.00
#
_symmetry.space_group_name_H-M   'P 1'
#
loop_
_entity.id
_entity.type
_entity.pdbx_description
1 polymer ?
#
loop_
_entity_poly.entity_id
_entity_poly.type
_entity_poly.pdbx_seq_one_letter_code
_entity_poly.pdbx_strand_id
1 'polypeptide(L)'
;MRTNIVFVSLWFSLAAGQLHPNKPAEYQRLPSLREAAYIQDAWKNERVARIPSLLKKYDIDAWLMAQREHAEDPIWWSIKNSTDFDVHRRTVVLFHTNTSSLNGQPNPMIWIDNTGSVWPELRNVLEHYDPKRIAINVDRDIAFGAGLHVGELAVLFEELGEKWMSRTVNEPMLSVEYVATRVDSQLPYYRKMQEIIWALIEEGFSHEIIVPGKTTTEDLEWWFREKMQTLNVTTWSHPRISVIVEDPTTPGWKGTKSIIQEGDLLHIDFGITAMGLNTDTQHLAYVLRTNGPNPETDAPESLKEGLRKSNRMQDVLLGNMQAGLTGNEVLRKSMDQIESEGIEGHFYSHPIGDWGHDAGAVIGFVNLPAEVPILGELPILSNTYYSIELHAYHFIPEMNQTLKFRQEEDAHWVAQTGKWEFVRGRQEKLHLIDARKRGLVPFVVMPG
;
A
#
# COMPACT_ATOMS: atom_id res chain seq x y z
N MET A 1 9.99 48.33 -34.55
CA MET A 1 9.38 47.13 -33.94
C MET A 1 10.47 46.12 -33.70
N ARG A 2 10.88 45.91 -32.44
CA ARG A 2 11.83 44.84 -32.06
C ARG A 2 11.01 43.72 -31.46
N THR A 3 10.99 42.59 -32.15
CA THR A 3 10.34 41.34 -31.74
C THR A 3 11.18 40.69 -30.66
N ASN A 4 10.67 40.65 -29.43
CA ASN A 4 11.25 39.83 -28.37
C ASN A 4 10.81 38.38 -28.58
N ILE A 5 11.75 37.53 -28.99
CA ILE A 5 11.58 36.08 -29.00
C ILE A 5 11.84 35.60 -27.57
N VAL A 6 10.78 35.18 -26.88
CA VAL A 6 10.88 34.49 -25.59
C VAL A 6 11.21 33.04 -25.88
N PHE A 7 12.44 32.62 -25.55
CA PHE A 7 12.81 31.21 -25.51
C PHE A 7 12.21 30.59 -24.24
N VAL A 8 11.09 29.88 -24.40
CA VAL A 8 10.59 28.96 -23.36
C VAL A 8 11.51 27.76 -23.37
N SER A 9 12.39 27.67 -22.37
CA SER A 9 13.23 26.51 -22.14
C SER A 9 12.37 25.44 -21.45
N LEU A 10 11.85 24.49 -22.21
CA LEU A 10 11.27 23.26 -21.68
C LEU A 10 12.41 22.44 -21.06
N TRP A 11 12.61 22.58 -19.74
CA TRP A 11 13.42 21.65 -18.98
C TRP A 11 12.63 20.33 -18.90
N PHE A 12 12.93 19.39 -19.79
CA PHE A 12 12.62 17.99 -19.53
C PHE A 12 13.45 17.58 -18.31
N SER A 13 12.83 17.56 -17.14
CA SER A 13 13.37 16.84 -16.00
C SER A 13 13.40 15.37 -16.40
N LEU A 14 14.56 14.90 -16.86
CA LEU A 14 14.89 13.49 -16.84
C LEU A 14 14.93 13.09 -15.36
N ALA A 15 13.75 12.75 -14.82
CA ALA A 15 13.72 11.87 -13.67
C ALA A 15 14.48 10.62 -14.12
N ALA A 16 15.62 10.35 -13.51
CA ALA A 16 16.28 9.06 -13.64
C ALA A 16 15.37 8.04 -12.93
N GLY A 17 14.24 7.70 -13.56
CA GLY A 17 13.30 6.74 -13.05
C GLY A 17 14.01 5.41 -12.91
N GLN A 18 13.82 4.73 -11.79
CA GLN A 18 14.25 3.35 -11.66
C GLN A 18 13.50 2.54 -12.74
N LEU A 19 14.27 2.13 -13.75
CA LEU A 19 13.80 1.35 -14.89
C LEU A 19 13.54 -0.10 -14.47
N HIS A 20 12.99 -0.88 -15.38
CA HIS A 20 12.84 -2.31 -15.18
C HIS A 20 14.17 -2.96 -14.73
N PRO A 21 14.19 -3.73 -13.63
CA PRO A 21 15.37 -4.45 -13.17
C PRO A 21 16.02 -5.26 -14.29
N ASN A 22 17.35 -5.16 -14.41
CA ASN A 22 18.10 -5.85 -15.46
C ASN A 22 18.30 -7.35 -15.21
N LYS A 23 17.98 -7.81 -13.99
CA LYS A 23 18.10 -9.21 -13.57
C LYS A 23 16.71 -9.71 -13.19
N PRO A 24 16.38 -10.98 -13.51
CA PRO A 24 15.21 -11.64 -12.96
C PRO A 24 15.17 -11.52 -11.44
N ALA A 25 13.97 -11.46 -10.89
CA ALA A 25 13.80 -11.46 -9.46
C ALA A 25 14.11 -12.83 -8.86
N GLU A 26 14.66 -12.82 -7.65
CA GLU A 26 15.05 -14.02 -6.93
C GLU A 26 14.24 -14.15 -5.65
N TYR A 27 13.77 -15.36 -5.32
CA TYR A 27 13.10 -15.59 -4.03
C TYR A 27 14.02 -15.24 -2.86
N GLN A 28 13.61 -14.24 -2.09
CA GLN A 28 14.35 -13.81 -0.91
C GLN A 28 13.96 -14.62 0.31
N ARG A 29 14.94 -14.85 1.19
CA ARG A 29 14.68 -15.42 2.51
C ARG A 29 14.48 -14.30 3.53
N LEU A 30 13.29 -14.28 4.13
CA LEU A 30 12.99 -13.45 5.29
C LEU A 30 13.55 -14.09 6.58
N PRO A 31 13.74 -13.32 7.66
CA PRO A 31 14.19 -13.84 8.95
C PRO A 31 13.30 -14.97 9.48
N SER A 32 13.82 -15.77 10.40
CA SER A 32 12.97 -16.70 11.15
C SER A 32 11.89 -15.95 11.94
N LEU A 33 10.78 -16.61 12.29
CA LEU A 33 9.68 -15.97 13.04
C LEU A 33 10.14 -15.31 14.34
N ARG A 34 11.12 -15.92 15.04
CA ARG A 34 11.69 -15.36 16.27
C ARG A 34 12.53 -14.10 16.00
N GLU A 35 13.33 -14.10 14.95
CA GLU A 35 14.11 -12.91 14.56
C GLU A 35 13.20 -11.80 14.05
N ALA A 36 12.19 -12.15 13.24
CA ALA A 36 11.18 -11.23 12.75
C ALA A 36 10.45 -10.52 13.90
N ALA A 37 10.06 -11.28 14.94
CA ALA A 37 9.46 -10.75 16.15
C ALA A 37 10.32 -9.65 16.81
N TYR A 38 11.61 -9.93 17.06
CA TYR A 38 12.52 -8.94 17.64
C TYR A 38 12.71 -7.70 16.76
N ILE A 39 12.76 -7.87 15.43
CA ILE A 39 12.89 -6.77 14.48
C ILE A 39 11.63 -5.89 14.48
N GLN A 40 10.45 -6.49 14.44
CA GLN A 40 9.16 -5.79 14.47
C GLN A 40 8.98 -5.02 15.78
N ASP A 41 9.31 -5.64 16.92
CA ASP A 41 9.25 -4.97 18.22
C ASP A 41 10.19 -3.76 18.27
N ALA A 42 11.39 -3.86 17.68
CA ALA A 42 12.32 -2.75 17.58
C ALA A 42 11.75 -1.60 16.73
N TRP A 43 11.16 -1.88 15.57
CA TRP A 43 10.51 -0.86 14.73
C TRP A 43 9.35 -0.19 15.44
N LYS A 44 8.49 -0.99 16.08
CA LYS A 44 7.37 -0.49 16.87
C LYS A 44 7.87 0.40 18.01
N ASN A 45 8.92 -0.01 18.75
CA ASN A 45 9.47 0.79 19.84
C ASN A 45 10.04 2.13 19.34
N GLU A 46 10.74 2.13 18.20
CA GLU A 46 11.23 3.37 17.58
C GLU A 46 10.08 4.31 17.20
N ARG A 47 9.00 3.76 16.62
CA ARG A 47 7.83 4.55 16.21
C ARG A 47 7.07 5.10 17.42
N VAL A 48 6.81 4.26 18.43
CA VAL A 48 6.16 4.66 19.70
C VAL A 48 6.95 5.77 20.40
N ALA A 49 8.28 5.72 20.38
CA ALA A 49 9.13 6.76 20.98
C ALA A 49 8.92 8.17 20.37
N ARG A 50 8.33 8.28 19.18
CA ARG A 50 8.02 9.56 18.50
C ARG A 50 6.69 10.17 18.93
N ILE A 51 5.80 9.40 19.58
CA ILE A 51 4.45 9.85 19.95
C ILE A 51 4.45 11.13 20.79
N PRO A 52 5.33 11.36 21.79
CA PRO A 52 5.36 12.63 22.52
C PRO A 52 5.53 13.86 21.64
N SER A 53 6.36 13.76 20.60
CA SER A 53 6.57 14.85 19.62
C SER A 53 5.36 14.99 18.69
N LEU A 54 4.73 13.88 18.33
CA LEU A 54 3.53 13.86 17.50
C LEU A 54 2.33 14.49 18.23
N LEU A 55 2.14 14.17 19.51
CA LEU A 55 1.15 14.80 20.37
C LEU A 55 1.33 16.32 20.42
N LYS A 56 2.57 16.79 20.62
CA LYS A 56 2.89 18.23 20.57
C LYS A 56 2.60 18.86 19.20
N LYS A 57 2.91 18.15 18.10
CA LYS A 57 2.64 18.63 16.73
C LYS A 57 1.15 18.92 16.51
N TYR A 58 0.28 18.10 17.07
CA TYR A 58 -1.18 18.21 16.94
C TYR A 58 -1.87 18.92 18.11
N ASP A 59 -1.10 19.59 18.98
CA ASP A 59 -1.62 20.27 20.17
C ASP A 59 -2.46 19.33 21.07
N ILE A 60 -2.02 18.08 21.26
CA ILE A 60 -2.70 17.09 22.10
C ILE A 60 -1.84 16.82 23.34
N ASP A 61 -2.47 16.81 24.53
CA ASP A 61 -1.76 16.51 25.77
C ASP A 61 -1.69 15.01 26.06
N ALA A 62 -2.77 14.31 25.75
CA ALA A 62 -2.90 12.87 25.95
C ALA A 62 -3.70 12.21 24.81
N TRP A 63 -3.38 10.97 24.49
CA TRP A 63 -4.15 10.16 23.54
C TRP A 63 -4.61 8.89 24.23
N LEU A 64 -5.92 8.76 24.36
CA LEU A 64 -6.58 7.71 25.13
C LEU A 64 -7.31 6.76 24.18
N MET A 65 -7.00 5.47 24.32
CA MET A 65 -7.72 4.38 23.66
C MET A 65 -8.30 3.44 24.72
N ALA A 66 -9.54 3.02 24.52
CA ALA A 66 -10.19 1.98 25.30
C ALA A 66 -10.79 0.95 24.34
N GLN A 67 -10.39 -0.30 24.50
CA GLN A 67 -10.65 -1.37 23.54
C GLN A 67 -10.82 -2.71 24.26
N ARG A 68 -11.38 -3.68 23.54
CA ARG A 68 -11.62 -5.03 24.07
C ARG A 68 -11.18 -6.08 23.09
N GLU A 69 -10.96 -7.28 23.59
CA GLU A 69 -10.65 -8.45 22.77
C GLU A 69 -11.69 -8.57 21.64
N HIS A 70 -11.21 -8.64 20.39
CA HIS A 70 -11.99 -8.65 19.14
C HIS A 70 -12.72 -7.34 18.78
N ALA A 71 -12.39 -6.26 19.48
CA ALA A 71 -12.88 -4.89 19.26
C ALA A 71 -11.71 -3.92 19.43
N GLU A 72 -10.58 -4.26 18.80
CA GLU A 72 -9.35 -3.50 18.80
C GLU A 72 -9.50 -2.22 17.98
N ASP A 73 -8.96 -1.13 18.52
CA ASP A 73 -8.71 0.05 17.73
C ASP A 73 -7.74 -0.32 16.58
N PRO A 74 -7.94 0.13 15.33
CA PRO A 74 -7.00 -0.16 14.24
C PRO A 74 -5.54 0.16 14.61
N ILE A 75 -5.31 1.20 15.41
CA ILE A 75 -3.98 1.60 15.87
C ILE A 75 -3.28 0.54 16.73
N TRP A 76 -4.03 -0.31 17.43
CA TRP A 76 -3.48 -1.42 18.23
C TRP A 76 -2.49 -2.26 17.41
N TRP A 77 -2.82 -2.56 16.16
CA TRP A 77 -2.02 -3.41 15.28
C TRP A 77 -0.64 -2.79 14.94
N SER A 78 -0.49 -1.48 15.12
CA SER A 78 0.76 -0.74 14.94
C SER A 78 1.51 -0.42 16.25
N ILE A 79 0.94 -0.74 17.43
CA ILE A 79 1.58 -0.50 18.74
C ILE A 79 1.83 -1.78 19.55
N LYS A 80 1.18 -2.89 19.20
CA LYS A 80 1.31 -4.17 19.90
C LYS A 80 2.70 -4.78 19.77
N ASN A 81 3.07 -5.70 20.66
CA ASN A 81 4.25 -6.52 20.42
C ASN A 81 3.95 -7.54 19.31
N SER A 82 5.00 -8.05 18.66
CA SER A 82 4.86 -9.02 17.57
C SER A 82 4.14 -10.30 18.00
N THR A 83 4.25 -10.67 19.28
CA THR A 83 3.66 -11.90 19.85
C THR A 83 2.26 -11.70 20.42
N ASP A 84 1.73 -10.48 20.43
CA ASP A 84 0.38 -10.20 20.89
C ASP A 84 -0.56 -10.41 19.69
N PHE A 85 -1.53 -11.32 19.77
CA PHE A 85 -2.43 -11.64 18.66
C PHE A 85 -3.78 -10.96 18.75
N ASP A 86 -4.16 -10.51 19.95
CA ASP A 86 -5.39 -9.79 20.25
C ASP A 86 -5.08 -8.83 21.41
N VAL A 87 -5.94 -7.84 21.66
CA VAL A 87 -5.88 -7.17 22.97
C VAL A 87 -6.43 -8.14 24.02
N HIS A 88 -5.81 -8.17 25.20
CA HIS A 88 -6.30 -9.02 26.28
C HIS A 88 -7.39 -8.28 27.08
N ARG A 89 -8.57 -8.90 27.25
CA ARG A 89 -9.68 -8.35 28.06
C ARG A 89 -10.05 -6.92 27.62
N ARG A 90 -10.34 -6.01 28.56
CA ARG A 90 -10.33 -4.58 28.29
C ARG A 90 -8.90 -4.07 28.44
N THR A 91 -8.39 -3.47 27.38
CA THR A 91 -7.10 -2.79 27.37
C THR A 91 -7.33 -1.29 27.24
N VAL A 92 -6.81 -0.51 28.18
CA VAL A 92 -6.82 0.95 28.13
C VAL A 92 -5.37 1.43 27.95
N VAL A 93 -5.16 2.31 26.98
CA VAL A 93 -3.85 2.82 26.60
C VAL A 93 -3.88 4.34 26.67
N LEU A 94 -2.96 4.93 27.42
CA LEU A 94 -2.78 6.38 27.51
C LEU A 94 -1.36 6.75 27.06
N PHE A 95 -1.27 7.46 25.94
CA PHE A 95 -0.05 8.16 25.58
C PHE A 95 -0.07 9.59 26.12
N HIS A 96 1.11 10.14 26.39
CA HIS A 96 1.28 11.51 26.90
C HIS A 96 2.48 12.23 26.28
N THR A 97 2.54 13.56 26.43
CA THR A 97 3.64 14.40 25.89
C THR A 97 4.98 14.24 26.61
N ASN A 98 5.00 13.45 27.70
CA ASN A 98 6.17 13.19 28.55
C ASN A 98 6.70 14.48 29.19
N THR A 99 5.79 15.30 29.72
CA THR A 99 6.09 16.55 30.41
C THR A 99 5.42 16.58 31.79
N SER A 100 5.71 17.62 32.56
CA SER A 100 5.03 17.90 33.82
C SER A 100 5.11 16.70 34.79
N SER A 101 4.00 16.31 35.41
CA SER A 101 3.91 15.21 36.37
C SER A 101 4.10 13.82 35.77
N LEU A 102 4.00 13.66 34.44
CA LEU A 102 4.23 12.40 33.73
C LEU A 102 5.62 12.29 33.08
N ASN A 103 6.52 13.24 33.37
CA ASN A 103 7.89 13.16 32.86
C ASN A 103 8.61 11.90 33.39
N GLY A 104 9.11 11.07 32.48
CA GLY A 104 9.81 9.82 32.79
C GLY A 104 8.91 8.65 33.19
N GLN A 105 7.58 8.82 33.13
CA GLN A 105 6.64 7.73 33.31
C GLN A 105 6.58 6.83 32.06
N PRO A 106 6.14 5.56 32.20
CA PRO A 106 5.94 4.67 31.06
C PRO A 106 5.02 5.31 30.01
N ASN A 107 5.40 5.23 28.74
CA ASN A 107 4.63 5.79 27.63
C ASN A 107 4.62 4.80 26.45
N PRO A 108 3.49 4.13 26.17
CA PRO A 108 2.19 4.34 26.80
C PRO A 108 2.11 3.80 28.24
N MET A 109 1.19 4.36 29.02
CA MET A 109 0.65 3.69 30.19
C MET A 109 -0.44 2.70 29.71
N ILE A 110 -0.32 1.43 30.10
CA ILE A 110 -1.22 0.36 29.66
C ILE A 110 -1.86 -0.32 30.87
N TRP A 111 -3.18 -0.45 30.84
CA TRP A 111 -3.94 -1.24 31.80
C TRP A 111 -4.66 -2.37 31.08
N ILE A 112 -4.53 -3.59 31.60
CA ILE A 112 -5.28 -4.76 31.16
C ILE A 112 -6.17 -5.17 32.33
N ASP A 113 -7.48 -5.00 32.17
CA ASP A 113 -8.43 -5.12 33.28
C ASP A 113 -9.75 -5.76 32.84
N ASN A 114 -10.44 -6.37 33.81
CA ASN A 114 -11.82 -6.83 33.69
C ASN A 114 -12.63 -6.60 34.98
N THR A 115 -12.10 -5.81 35.91
CA THR A 115 -12.69 -5.57 37.25
C THR A 115 -13.18 -4.14 37.46
N GLY A 116 -12.76 -3.19 36.62
CA GLY A 116 -13.02 -1.75 36.77
C GLY A 116 -11.92 -1.02 37.56
N SER A 117 -10.86 -1.71 37.97
CA SER A 117 -9.73 -1.13 38.70
C SER A 117 -8.94 -0.09 37.89
N VAL A 118 -8.99 -0.17 36.56
CA VAL A 118 -8.35 0.81 35.67
C VAL A 118 -8.90 2.23 35.86
N TRP A 119 -10.18 2.39 36.19
CA TRP A 119 -10.82 3.71 36.14
C TRP A 119 -10.40 4.65 37.28
N PRO A 120 -10.35 4.23 38.55
CA PRO A 120 -9.76 5.05 39.61
C PRO A 120 -8.30 5.43 39.33
N GLU A 121 -7.50 4.52 38.78
CA GLU A 121 -6.10 4.78 38.43
C GLU A 121 -5.97 5.80 37.30
N LEU A 122 -6.72 5.61 36.21
CA LEU A 122 -6.73 6.54 35.09
C LEU A 122 -7.19 7.93 35.53
N ARG A 123 -8.27 8.04 36.32
CA ARG A 123 -8.70 9.34 36.86
C ARG A 123 -7.61 9.98 37.71
N ASN A 124 -6.93 9.21 38.56
CA ASN A 124 -5.83 9.73 39.38
C ASN A 124 -4.68 10.27 38.50
N VAL A 125 -4.31 9.56 37.43
CA VAL A 125 -3.33 10.02 36.44
C VAL A 125 -3.79 11.33 35.79
N LEU A 126 -5.04 11.39 35.33
CA LEU A 126 -5.60 12.60 34.69
C LEU A 126 -5.66 13.78 35.67
N GLU A 127 -6.01 13.58 36.94
CA GLU A 127 -6.02 14.65 37.96
C GLU A 127 -4.63 15.25 38.18
N HIS A 128 -3.59 14.42 38.23
CA HIS A 128 -2.21 14.88 38.43
C HIS A 128 -1.58 15.47 37.18
N TYR A 129 -1.94 14.96 36.00
CA TYR A 129 -1.44 15.46 34.72
C TYR A 129 -2.19 16.70 34.22
N ASP A 130 -3.48 16.79 34.54
CA ASP A 130 -4.44 17.83 34.15
C ASP A 130 -4.42 18.19 32.65
N PRO A 131 -4.50 17.20 31.73
CA PRO A 131 -4.45 17.45 30.29
C PRO A 131 -5.64 18.31 29.85
N LYS A 132 -5.39 19.30 29.00
CA LYS A 132 -6.42 20.19 28.44
C LYS A 132 -7.08 19.58 27.20
N ARG A 133 -6.34 18.78 26.43
CA ARG A 133 -6.82 18.13 25.20
C ARG A 133 -6.49 16.64 25.22
N ILE A 134 -7.52 15.80 25.23
CA ILE A 134 -7.41 14.34 25.23
C ILE A 134 -7.93 13.80 23.89
N ALA A 135 -7.05 13.36 23.01
CA ALA A 135 -7.48 12.72 21.76
C ALA A 135 -8.13 11.36 22.05
N ILE A 136 -9.24 11.08 21.37
CA ILE A 136 -9.89 9.76 21.30
C ILE A 136 -10.24 9.45 19.84
N ASN A 137 -10.23 8.17 19.47
CA ASN A 137 -10.39 7.74 18.08
C ASN A 137 -11.88 7.57 17.72
N VAL A 138 -12.60 8.68 17.56
CA VAL A 138 -14.05 8.72 17.25
C VAL A 138 -14.37 9.30 15.87
N ASP A 139 -13.38 9.40 15.00
CA ASP A 139 -13.58 10.00 13.68
C ASP A 139 -14.63 9.23 12.88
N ARG A 140 -15.43 9.96 12.10
CA ARG A 140 -16.55 9.37 11.36
C ARG A 140 -16.17 8.95 9.95
N ASP A 141 -15.12 9.55 9.37
CA ASP A 141 -14.78 9.45 7.96
C ASP A 141 -13.42 8.75 7.73
N ILE A 142 -12.49 8.83 8.69
CA ILE A 142 -11.13 8.29 8.61
C ILE A 142 -11.02 7.06 9.52
N ALA A 143 -10.96 5.87 8.92
CA ALA A 143 -10.97 4.59 9.64
C ALA A 143 -9.88 4.47 10.73
N PHE A 144 -8.67 4.97 10.46
CA PHE A 144 -7.55 4.94 11.41
C PHE A 144 -7.73 5.91 12.59
N GLY A 145 -8.65 6.87 12.50
CA GLY A 145 -9.07 7.73 13.59
C GLY A 145 -10.37 7.29 14.26
N ALA A 146 -10.92 6.11 13.92
CA ALA A 146 -12.29 5.69 14.23
C ALA A 146 -12.42 4.41 15.06
N GLY A 147 -11.36 4.01 15.78
CA GLY A 147 -11.34 2.71 16.48
C GLY A 147 -12.10 2.63 17.81
N LEU A 148 -12.52 3.75 18.40
CA LEU A 148 -13.26 3.74 19.66
C LEU A 148 -14.71 3.32 19.43
N HIS A 149 -15.01 2.05 19.73
CA HIS A 149 -16.36 1.52 19.65
C HIS A 149 -17.34 2.27 20.56
N VAL A 150 -18.58 2.46 20.09
CA VAL A 150 -19.64 3.19 20.82
C VAL A 150 -19.90 2.68 22.24
N GLY A 151 -19.73 1.36 22.46
CA GLY A 151 -19.85 0.76 23.79
C GLY A 151 -18.73 1.19 24.75
N GLU A 152 -17.49 1.28 24.27
CA GLU A 152 -16.36 1.76 25.09
C GLU A 152 -16.43 3.28 25.27
N LEU A 153 -16.93 4.04 24.27
CA LEU A 153 -17.21 5.46 24.43
C LEU A 153 -18.22 5.72 25.56
N ALA A 154 -19.31 4.94 25.63
CA ALA A 154 -20.29 5.05 26.71
C ALA A 154 -19.66 4.79 28.10
N VAL A 155 -18.76 3.79 28.18
CA VAL A 155 -18.02 3.48 29.41
C VAL A 155 -17.07 4.63 29.78
N LEU A 156 -16.37 5.23 28.82
CA LEU A 156 -15.53 6.41 29.08
C LEU A 156 -16.37 7.58 29.61
N PHE A 157 -17.58 7.79 29.10
CA PHE A 157 -18.48 8.82 29.62
C PHE A 157 -18.87 8.59 31.08
N GLU A 158 -19.24 7.36 31.43
CA GLU A 158 -19.61 6.98 32.79
C GLU A 158 -18.42 7.11 33.75
N GLU A 159 -17.25 6.61 33.34
CA GLU A 159 -16.10 6.46 34.23
C GLU A 159 -15.26 7.74 34.34
N LEU A 160 -15.10 8.51 33.27
CA LEU A 160 -14.32 9.74 33.32
C LEU A 160 -15.17 10.96 33.73
N GLY A 161 -16.49 10.90 33.49
CA GLY A 161 -17.41 11.97 33.82
C GLY A 161 -17.21 13.25 32.99
N GLU A 162 -18.07 14.23 33.23
CA GLU A 162 -18.16 15.47 32.43
C GLU A 162 -16.84 16.25 32.40
N LYS A 163 -16.09 16.28 33.51
CA LYS A 163 -14.82 17.03 33.61
C LYS A 163 -13.80 16.60 32.54
N TRP A 164 -13.62 15.30 32.35
CA TRP A 164 -12.61 14.78 31.42
C TRP A 164 -13.18 14.60 30.02
N MET A 165 -14.44 14.19 29.90
CA MET A 165 -15.09 14.03 28.60
C MET A 165 -15.24 15.36 27.86
N SER A 166 -15.50 16.47 28.56
CA SER A 166 -15.52 17.82 27.96
C SER A 166 -14.17 18.27 27.38
N ARG A 167 -13.07 17.57 27.70
CA ARG A 167 -11.72 17.82 27.18
C ARG A 167 -11.31 16.86 26.06
N THR A 168 -12.18 15.89 25.73
CA THR A 168 -11.90 14.99 24.62
C THR A 168 -12.02 15.71 23.29
N VAL A 169 -11.15 15.36 22.35
CA VAL A 169 -11.12 15.95 21.00
C VAL A 169 -10.97 14.86 19.95
N ASN A 170 -11.55 15.08 18.79
CA ASN A 170 -11.33 14.25 17.60
C ASN A 170 -10.22 14.89 16.77
N GLU A 171 -9.06 14.23 16.69
CA GLU A 171 -7.91 14.65 15.90
C GLU A 171 -7.35 13.44 15.13
N PRO A 172 -7.95 13.09 13.98
CA PRO A 172 -7.60 11.86 13.26
C PRO A 172 -6.20 11.89 12.66
N MET A 173 -5.62 13.07 12.42
CA MET A 173 -4.27 13.17 11.86
C MET A 173 -3.18 12.65 12.79
N LEU A 174 -3.43 12.64 14.11
CA LEU A 174 -2.56 12.00 15.08
C LEU A 174 -2.39 10.51 14.76
N SER A 175 -3.51 9.82 14.56
CA SER A 175 -3.56 8.39 14.26
C SER A 175 -3.04 8.09 12.85
N VAL A 176 -3.44 8.90 11.87
CA VAL A 176 -3.01 8.77 10.48
C VAL A 176 -1.49 8.89 10.35
N GLU A 177 -0.89 9.94 10.92
CA GLU A 177 0.55 10.13 10.80
C GLU A 177 1.33 9.10 11.61
N TYR A 178 0.84 8.69 12.78
CA TYR A 178 1.48 7.61 13.53
C TYR A 178 1.56 6.34 12.69
N VAL A 179 0.44 5.89 12.13
CA VAL A 179 0.39 4.66 11.33
C VAL A 179 1.24 4.78 10.08
N ALA A 180 1.09 5.85 9.31
CA ALA A 180 1.74 6.02 8.01
C ALA A 180 3.27 6.12 8.11
N THR A 181 3.79 6.61 9.25
CA THR A 181 5.22 6.87 9.44
C THR A 181 6.03 5.58 9.39
N ARG A 182 6.95 5.50 8.43
CA ARG A 182 7.90 4.40 8.31
C ARG A 182 9.15 4.63 9.15
N VAL A 183 9.80 3.54 9.50
CA VAL A 183 11.11 3.51 10.16
C VAL A 183 12.16 3.08 9.13
N ASP A 184 13.31 3.74 9.09
CA ASP A 184 14.32 3.56 8.04
C ASP A 184 14.78 2.11 7.90
N SER A 185 14.89 1.38 9.01
CA SER A 185 15.28 -0.04 9.01
C SER A 185 14.22 -0.98 8.42
N GLN A 186 13.01 -0.51 8.08
CA GLN A 186 11.99 -1.30 7.39
C GLN A 186 12.33 -1.49 5.91
N LEU A 187 12.86 -0.45 5.25
CA LEU A 187 13.07 -0.43 3.80
C LEU A 187 13.92 -1.60 3.27
N PRO A 188 15.02 -2.03 3.92
CA PRO A 188 15.77 -3.20 3.44
C PRO A 188 14.97 -4.50 3.41
N TYR A 189 14.02 -4.68 4.33
CA TYR A 189 13.13 -5.86 4.33
C TYR A 189 12.01 -5.69 3.32
N TYR A 190 11.49 -4.47 3.18
CA TYR A 190 10.47 -4.16 2.20
C TYR A 190 10.97 -4.40 0.76
N ARG A 191 12.23 -4.04 0.47
CA ARG A 191 12.89 -4.39 -0.80
C ARG A 191 12.94 -5.89 -1.07
N LYS A 192 13.21 -6.70 -0.04
CA LYS A 192 13.18 -8.16 -0.17
C LYS A 192 11.78 -8.68 -0.42
N MET A 193 10.77 -8.11 0.25
CA MET A 193 9.37 -8.44 0.02
C MET A 193 8.94 -8.11 -1.41
N GLN A 194 9.33 -6.94 -1.92
CA GLN A 194 9.03 -6.59 -3.31
C GLN A 194 9.74 -7.50 -4.32
N GLU A 195 10.98 -7.91 -4.02
CA GLU A 195 11.67 -8.90 -4.84
C GLU A 195 10.99 -10.29 -4.83
N ILE A 196 10.40 -10.70 -3.71
CA ILE A 196 9.59 -11.93 -3.64
C ILE A 196 8.35 -11.81 -4.53
N ILE A 197 7.63 -10.69 -4.51
CA ILE A 197 6.47 -10.49 -5.39
C ILE A 197 6.88 -10.56 -6.85
N TRP A 198 7.92 -9.84 -7.23
CA TRP A 198 8.40 -9.86 -8.61
C TRP A 198 8.79 -11.29 -9.05
N ALA A 199 9.45 -12.06 -8.19
CA ALA A 199 9.79 -13.45 -8.47
C ALA A 199 8.54 -14.35 -8.59
N LEU A 200 7.54 -14.16 -7.73
CA LEU A 200 6.24 -14.84 -7.83
C LEU A 200 5.56 -14.53 -9.16
N ILE A 201 5.56 -13.27 -9.60
CA ILE A 201 4.95 -12.86 -10.86
C ILE A 201 5.73 -13.45 -12.05
N GLU A 202 7.06 -13.36 -12.06
CA GLU A 202 7.90 -13.91 -13.12
C GLU A 202 7.70 -15.43 -13.27
N GLU A 203 7.58 -16.18 -12.16
CA GLU A 203 7.29 -17.62 -12.21
C GLU A 203 5.83 -17.90 -12.61
N GLY A 204 4.86 -17.22 -11.99
CA GLY A 204 3.43 -17.44 -12.24
C GLY A 204 3.00 -17.08 -13.65
N PHE A 205 3.55 -15.98 -14.21
CA PHE A 205 3.38 -15.58 -15.61
C PHE A 205 4.43 -16.17 -16.54
N SER A 206 4.70 -17.47 -16.36
CA SER A 206 5.61 -18.22 -17.21
C SER A 206 4.94 -19.42 -17.88
N HIS A 207 5.63 -19.98 -18.86
CA HIS A 207 5.25 -21.23 -19.53
C HIS A 207 5.45 -22.48 -18.66
N GLU A 208 6.12 -22.36 -17.51
CA GLU A 208 6.26 -23.44 -16.53
C GLU A 208 4.91 -23.67 -15.83
N ILE A 209 4.21 -22.59 -15.49
CA ILE A 209 2.94 -22.61 -14.77
C ILE A 209 1.74 -22.61 -15.72
N ILE A 210 1.74 -21.70 -16.71
CA ILE A 210 0.60 -21.52 -17.62
C ILE A 210 0.67 -22.49 -18.80
N VAL A 211 -0.42 -23.22 -19.04
CA VAL A 211 -0.67 -24.00 -20.26
C VAL A 211 -1.83 -23.36 -21.03
N PRO A 212 -1.59 -22.68 -22.16
CA PRO A 212 -2.67 -22.15 -22.98
C PRO A 212 -3.67 -23.25 -23.39
N GLY A 213 -4.96 -22.94 -23.32
CA GLY A 213 -6.07 -23.86 -23.57
C GLY A 213 -6.39 -24.83 -22.43
N LYS A 214 -5.67 -24.79 -21.30
CA LYS A 214 -5.94 -25.64 -20.12
C LYS A 214 -5.97 -24.89 -18.79
N THR A 215 -4.93 -24.10 -18.51
CA THR A 215 -4.84 -23.35 -17.24
C THR A 215 -5.90 -22.26 -17.23
N THR A 216 -6.66 -22.17 -16.14
CA THR A 216 -7.60 -21.07 -15.91
C THR A 216 -6.96 -19.95 -15.10
N THR A 217 -7.56 -18.75 -15.15
CA THR A 217 -7.20 -17.65 -14.25
C THR A 217 -7.37 -18.06 -12.78
N GLU A 218 -8.43 -18.81 -12.44
CA GLU A 218 -8.68 -19.31 -11.08
C GLU A 218 -7.61 -20.31 -10.61
N ASP A 219 -7.17 -21.23 -11.47
CA ASP A 219 -6.05 -22.14 -11.14
C ASP A 219 -4.79 -21.36 -10.77
N LEU A 220 -4.53 -20.26 -11.49
CA LEU A 220 -3.36 -19.43 -11.24
C LEU A 220 -3.51 -18.64 -9.93
N GLU A 221 -4.69 -18.10 -9.61
CA GLU A 221 -4.95 -17.43 -8.32
C GLU A 221 -4.63 -18.36 -7.14
N TRP A 222 -5.08 -19.63 -7.21
CA TRP A 222 -4.80 -20.63 -6.19
C TRP A 222 -3.33 -21.06 -6.17
N TRP A 223 -2.69 -21.18 -7.32
CA TRP A 223 -1.25 -21.44 -7.39
C TRP A 223 -0.45 -20.36 -6.66
N PHE A 224 -0.77 -19.08 -6.87
CA PHE A 224 -0.11 -17.97 -6.15
C PHE A 224 -0.32 -18.09 -4.63
N ARG A 225 -1.55 -18.40 -4.19
CA ARG A 225 -1.86 -18.59 -2.76
C ARG A 225 -1.06 -19.73 -2.13
N GLU A 226 -0.98 -20.88 -2.80
CA GLU A 226 -0.20 -22.03 -2.33
C GLU A 226 1.30 -21.72 -2.33
N LYS A 227 1.82 -21.10 -3.40
CA LYS A 227 3.23 -20.73 -3.51
C LYS A 227 3.66 -19.78 -2.40
N MET A 228 2.87 -18.74 -2.09
CA MET A 228 3.15 -17.82 -0.98
C MET A 228 3.34 -18.55 0.36
N GLN A 229 2.47 -19.52 0.66
CA GLN A 229 2.58 -20.32 1.88
C GLN A 229 3.89 -21.10 1.96
N THR A 230 4.39 -21.62 0.83
CA THR A 230 5.71 -22.30 0.79
C THR A 230 6.88 -21.37 1.08
N LEU A 231 6.70 -20.05 0.89
CA LEU A 231 7.70 -19.01 1.11
C LEU A 231 7.58 -18.37 2.51
N ASN A 232 6.71 -18.88 3.38
CA ASN A 232 6.38 -18.30 4.69
C ASN A 232 5.87 -16.85 4.61
N VAL A 233 5.13 -16.51 3.55
CA VAL A 233 4.40 -15.24 3.44
C VAL A 233 2.92 -15.51 3.22
N THR A 234 2.08 -14.53 3.52
CA THR A 234 0.65 -14.58 3.20
C THR A 234 0.29 -13.37 2.36
N THR A 235 -1.00 -13.06 2.23
CA THR A 235 -1.50 -11.90 1.51
C THR A 235 -2.64 -11.22 2.27
N TRP A 236 -2.81 -9.93 2.04
CA TRP A 236 -3.92 -9.11 2.55
C TRP A 236 -5.11 -9.04 1.57
N SER A 237 -4.92 -9.47 0.32
CA SER A 237 -5.95 -9.54 -0.71
C SER A 237 -5.86 -10.87 -1.48
N HIS A 238 -6.99 -11.48 -1.85
CA HIS A 238 -6.93 -12.65 -2.72
C HIS A 238 -6.39 -12.23 -4.10
N PRO A 239 -5.36 -12.90 -4.66
CA PRO A 239 -4.83 -12.53 -5.96
C PRO A 239 -5.94 -12.48 -7.00
N ARG A 240 -5.97 -11.41 -7.79
CA ARG A 240 -6.96 -11.26 -8.86
C ARG A 240 -6.24 -11.41 -10.18
N ILE A 241 -6.66 -12.40 -10.96
CA ILE A 241 -6.07 -12.65 -12.27
C ILE A 241 -7.17 -12.56 -13.31
N SER A 242 -6.90 -11.81 -14.37
CA SER A 242 -7.87 -11.61 -15.45
C SER A 242 -7.22 -11.63 -16.82
N VAL A 243 -7.98 -12.08 -17.82
CA VAL A 243 -7.73 -11.74 -19.21
C VAL A 243 -8.29 -10.34 -19.44
N ILE A 244 -7.47 -9.39 -19.86
CA ILE A 244 -7.92 -8.05 -20.20
C ILE A 244 -8.74 -8.13 -21.48
N VAL A 245 -9.96 -7.61 -21.40
CA VAL A 245 -10.88 -7.44 -22.52
C VAL A 245 -11.34 -5.99 -22.55
N GLU A 246 -11.85 -5.54 -23.69
CA GLU A 246 -12.61 -4.29 -23.75
C GLU A 246 -13.86 -4.40 -22.86
N ASP A 247 -13.84 -3.73 -21.71
CA ASP A 247 -14.98 -3.71 -20.78
C ASP A 247 -15.57 -2.30 -20.71
N PRO A 248 -16.83 -2.11 -21.18
CA PRO A 248 -17.54 -0.83 -21.06
C PRO A 248 -18.02 -0.53 -19.63
N THR A 249 -17.84 -1.46 -18.67
CA THR A 249 -18.25 -1.29 -17.27
C THR A 249 -17.06 -1.14 -16.33
N THR A 250 -17.22 -0.29 -15.32
CA THR A 250 -16.27 -0.10 -14.22
C THR A 250 -16.74 -0.93 -13.03
N PRO A 251 -15.91 -1.81 -12.46
CA PRO A 251 -14.45 -1.82 -12.53
C PRO A 251 -13.84 -2.87 -13.48
N GLY A 252 -14.59 -3.42 -14.42
CA GLY A 252 -14.00 -4.21 -15.50
C GLY A 252 -13.65 -5.68 -15.18
N TRP A 253 -14.35 -6.31 -14.21
CA TRP A 253 -13.99 -7.62 -13.66
C TRP A 253 -14.64 -8.82 -14.37
N LYS A 254 -15.00 -8.71 -15.65
CA LYS A 254 -15.53 -9.87 -16.38
C LYS A 254 -14.38 -10.84 -16.72
N GLY A 255 -14.25 -11.89 -15.92
CA GLY A 255 -13.50 -13.11 -16.30
C GLY A 255 -12.48 -13.62 -15.29
N THR A 256 -12.88 -13.86 -14.03
CA THR A 256 -12.04 -14.61 -13.07
C THR A 256 -12.02 -16.13 -13.31
N LYS A 257 -12.80 -16.62 -14.28
CA LYS A 257 -12.88 -18.04 -14.65
C LYS A 257 -12.66 -18.26 -16.15
N SER A 258 -11.69 -17.56 -16.73
CA SER A 258 -11.32 -17.72 -18.14
C SER A 258 -10.27 -18.82 -18.29
N ILE A 259 -10.42 -19.69 -19.28
CA ILE A 259 -9.31 -20.56 -19.72
C ILE A 259 -8.37 -19.69 -20.52
N ILE A 260 -7.12 -19.56 -20.06
CA ILE A 260 -6.09 -18.72 -20.69
C ILE A 260 -5.78 -19.25 -22.09
N GLN A 261 -5.83 -18.40 -23.11
CA GLN A 261 -5.57 -18.73 -24.51
C GLN A 261 -4.31 -18.07 -25.03
N GLU A 262 -3.81 -18.58 -26.16
CA GLU A 262 -2.79 -17.86 -26.92
C GLU A 262 -3.32 -16.50 -27.37
N GLY A 263 -2.53 -15.47 -27.13
CA GLY A 263 -2.84 -14.12 -27.51
C GLY A 263 -3.60 -13.28 -26.50
N ASP A 264 -3.88 -13.85 -25.33
CA ASP A 264 -4.45 -13.12 -24.21
C ASP A 264 -3.42 -12.15 -23.61
N LEU A 265 -3.88 -10.95 -23.28
CA LEU A 265 -3.21 -10.03 -22.37
C LEU A 265 -3.74 -10.32 -20.96
N LEU A 266 -2.87 -10.79 -20.08
CA LEU A 266 -3.20 -11.10 -18.69
C LEU A 266 -2.84 -9.92 -17.79
N HIS A 267 -3.56 -9.82 -16.68
CA HIS A 267 -3.30 -8.90 -15.58
C HIS A 267 -3.38 -9.65 -14.26
N ILE A 268 -2.49 -9.31 -13.35
CA ILE A 268 -2.54 -9.73 -11.95
C ILE A 268 -2.53 -8.49 -11.05
N ASP A 269 -3.25 -8.58 -9.93
CA ASP A 269 -3.32 -7.61 -8.84
C ASP A 269 -3.24 -8.39 -7.52
N PHE A 270 -2.15 -8.20 -6.77
CA PHE A 270 -2.00 -8.75 -5.42
C PHE A 270 -0.80 -8.17 -4.65
N GLY A 271 -0.89 -8.32 -3.34
CA GLY A 271 0.18 -8.05 -2.39
C GLY A 271 0.62 -9.27 -1.57
N ILE A 272 1.75 -9.17 -0.85
CA ILE A 272 2.13 -10.12 0.19
C ILE A 272 2.18 -9.42 1.55
N THR A 273 1.88 -10.17 2.60
CA THR A 273 2.00 -9.75 3.99
C THR A 273 3.14 -10.53 4.64
N ALA A 274 4.15 -9.81 5.11
CA ALA A 274 5.27 -10.36 5.87
C ALA A 274 5.94 -9.25 6.70
N MET A 275 6.66 -9.61 7.76
CA MET A 275 7.34 -8.63 8.63
C MET A 275 6.42 -7.51 9.18
N GLY A 276 5.09 -7.72 9.22
CA GLY A 276 4.12 -6.71 9.66
C GLY A 276 3.93 -5.58 8.64
N LEU A 277 4.27 -5.84 7.39
CA LEU A 277 4.13 -4.94 6.25
C LEU A 277 3.36 -5.64 5.13
N ASN A 278 2.81 -4.83 4.23
CA ASN A 278 2.11 -5.24 3.03
C ASN A 278 2.73 -4.56 1.82
N THR A 279 2.81 -5.27 0.72
CA THR A 279 3.14 -4.73 -0.61
C THR A 279 1.90 -4.74 -1.49
N ASP A 280 1.92 -4.03 -2.62
CA ASP A 280 0.90 -4.16 -3.67
C ASP A 280 1.51 -4.02 -5.06
N THR A 281 1.08 -4.84 -6.01
CA THR A 281 1.69 -4.91 -7.34
C THR A 281 0.74 -5.42 -8.39
N GLN A 282 0.73 -4.70 -9.52
CA GLN A 282 0.01 -5.08 -10.72
C GLN A 282 0.95 -5.14 -11.91
N HIS A 283 0.99 -6.31 -12.52
CA HIS A 283 1.76 -6.57 -13.73
C HIS A 283 0.89 -7.10 -14.86
N LEU A 284 1.37 -6.89 -16.08
CA LEU A 284 0.77 -7.37 -17.32
C LEU A 284 1.60 -8.51 -17.93
N ALA A 285 0.93 -9.52 -18.48
CA ALA A 285 1.59 -10.58 -19.23
C ALA A 285 0.91 -10.79 -20.58
N TYR A 286 1.62 -11.41 -21.51
CA TYR A 286 1.11 -11.72 -22.83
C TYR A 286 1.43 -13.17 -23.19
N VAL A 287 0.39 -13.89 -23.61
CA VAL A 287 0.53 -15.27 -24.08
C VAL A 287 0.83 -15.25 -25.57
N LEU A 288 2.00 -15.73 -25.98
CA LEU A 288 2.39 -15.69 -27.39
C LEU A 288 1.49 -16.61 -28.23
N ARG A 289 1.11 -16.16 -29.43
CA ARG A 289 0.56 -17.02 -30.48
C ARG A 289 1.67 -17.84 -31.10
N THR A 290 1.89 -19.03 -30.55
CA THR A 290 2.96 -19.94 -31.01
C THR A 290 2.45 -20.96 -32.02
N ASN A 291 1.14 -21.18 -32.07
CA ASN A 291 0.50 -22.09 -33.01
C ASN A 291 -0.09 -21.28 -34.18
N GLY A 292 0.53 -21.35 -35.36
CA GLY A 292 0.00 -20.67 -36.54
C GLY A 292 1.03 -20.49 -37.66
N PRO A 293 0.62 -19.89 -38.80
CA PRO A 293 1.52 -19.65 -39.93
C PRO A 293 2.62 -18.62 -39.62
N ASN A 294 2.39 -17.72 -38.66
CA ASN A 294 3.32 -16.68 -38.24
C ASN A 294 3.47 -16.71 -36.70
N PRO A 295 4.29 -17.63 -36.15
CA PRO A 295 4.46 -17.74 -34.70
C PRO A 295 5.16 -16.51 -34.12
N GLU A 296 4.60 -15.96 -33.05
CA GLU A 296 5.13 -14.79 -32.36
C GLU A 296 6.40 -15.15 -31.54
N THR A 297 7.35 -14.21 -31.47
CA THR A 297 8.54 -14.31 -30.59
C THR A 297 8.57 -13.24 -29.51
N ASP A 298 7.65 -12.27 -29.60
CA ASP A 298 7.51 -11.14 -28.70
C ASP A 298 6.06 -10.61 -28.82
N ALA A 299 5.63 -9.78 -27.88
CA ALA A 299 4.32 -9.15 -27.92
C ALA A 299 4.19 -8.16 -29.10
N PRO A 300 2.98 -8.00 -29.68
CA PRO A 300 2.67 -6.94 -30.64
C PRO A 300 3.10 -5.55 -30.16
N GLU A 301 3.56 -4.70 -31.08
CA GLU A 301 4.07 -3.37 -30.72
C GLU A 301 2.98 -2.47 -30.10
N SER A 302 1.73 -2.62 -30.54
CA SER A 302 0.57 -1.93 -29.95
C SER A 302 0.39 -2.25 -28.46
N LEU A 303 0.61 -3.49 -28.02
CA LEU A 303 0.54 -3.84 -26.59
C LEU A 303 1.70 -3.20 -25.80
N LYS A 304 2.90 -3.11 -26.39
CA LYS A 304 4.05 -2.46 -25.75
C LYS A 304 3.85 -0.95 -25.63
N GLU A 305 3.26 -0.31 -26.64
CA GLU A 305 2.90 1.11 -26.58
C GLU A 305 1.87 1.39 -25.47
N GLY A 306 0.87 0.53 -25.29
CA GLY A 306 -0.06 0.63 -24.17
C GLY A 306 0.63 0.57 -22.80
N LEU A 307 1.59 -0.35 -22.64
CA LEU A 307 2.41 -0.44 -21.42
C LEU A 307 3.24 0.84 -21.20
N ARG A 308 3.90 1.35 -22.24
CA ARG A 308 4.69 2.60 -22.16
C ARG A 308 3.84 3.81 -21.78
N LYS A 309 2.59 3.89 -22.25
CA LYS A 309 1.66 4.95 -21.84
C LYS A 309 1.36 4.88 -20.35
N SER A 310 1.13 3.68 -19.81
CA SER A 310 0.89 3.47 -18.38
C SER A 310 2.14 3.82 -17.55
N ASN A 311 3.34 3.39 -17.99
CA ASN A 311 4.60 3.82 -17.37
C ASN A 311 4.76 5.34 -17.35
N ARG A 312 4.36 6.03 -18.42
CA ARG A 312 4.42 7.50 -18.46
C ARG A 312 3.53 8.15 -17.41
N MET A 313 2.35 7.58 -17.15
CA MET A 313 1.50 8.06 -16.07
C MET A 313 2.16 7.88 -14.69
N GLN A 314 2.91 6.79 -14.46
CA GLN A 314 3.66 6.61 -13.21
C GLN A 314 4.72 7.71 -13.03
N ASP A 315 5.42 8.10 -14.11
CA ASP A 315 6.38 9.21 -14.07
C ASP A 315 5.70 10.54 -13.71
N VAL A 316 4.52 10.80 -14.30
CA VAL A 316 3.73 12.00 -14.03
C VAL A 316 3.32 12.05 -12.56
N LEU A 317 2.78 10.94 -12.03
CA LEU A 317 2.32 10.91 -10.65
C LEU A 317 3.46 11.12 -9.67
N LEU A 318 4.54 10.33 -9.78
CA LEU A 318 5.71 10.46 -8.91
C LEU A 318 6.36 11.84 -9.01
N GLY A 319 6.34 12.46 -10.20
CA GLY A 319 6.85 13.82 -10.43
C GLY A 319 6.02 14.92 -9.77
N ASN A 320 4.70 14.70 -9.61
CA ASN A 320 3.78 15.65 -8.99
C ASN A 320 3.58 15.41 -7.49
N MET A 321 3.89 14.21 -6.98
CA MET A 321 3.81 13.91 -5.55
C MET A 321 4.83 14.73 -4.75
N GLN A 322 4.33 15.54 -3.82
CA GLN A 322 5.14 16.36 -2.93
C GLN A 322 4.54 16.35 -1.51
N ALA A 323 5.38 16.14 -0.51
CA ALA A 323 4.95 16.19 0.89
C ALA A 323 4.30 17.55 1.21
N GLY A 324 3.15 17.50 1.88
CA GLY A 324 2.34 18.67 2.24
C GLY A 324 1.26 19.06 1.22
N LEU A 325 1.34 18.61 -0.04
CA LEU A 325 0.19 18.70 -0.96
C LEU A 325 -0.86 17.66 -0.57
N THR A 326 -2.12 17.98 -0.81
CA THR A 326 -3.22 17.02 -0.67
C THR A 326 -3.23 15.99 -1.79
N GLY A 327 -3.84 14.83 -1.55
CA GLY A 327 -4.05 13.83 -2.58
C GLY A 327 -4.80 14.37 -3.80
N ASN A 328 -5.82 15.23 -3.58
CA ASN A 328 -6.63 15.85 -4.63
C ASN A 328 -5.85 16.91 -5.43
N GLU A 329 -4.94 17.66 -4.80
CA GLU A 329 -4.05 18.56 -5.52
C GLU A 329 -3.11 17.80 -6.46
N VAL A 330 -2.53 16.69 -6.00
CA VAL A 330 -1.66 15.85 -6.84
C VAL A 330 -2.45 15.16 -7.94
N LEU A 331 -3.66 14.66 -7.65
CA LEU A 331 -4.56 14.08 -8.65
C LEU A 331 -4.83 15.08 -9.77
N ARG A 332 -5.27 16.29 -9.44
CA ARG A 332 -5.59 17.33 -10.41
C ARG A 332 -4.40 17.69 -11.29
N LYS A 333 -3.24 17.94 -10.68
CA LYS A 333 -1.98 18.23 -11.42
C LYS A 333 -1.61 17.10 -12.38
N SER A 334 -1.75 15.86 -11.93
CA SER A 334 -1.39 14.69 -12.73
C SER A 334 -2.38 14.46 -13.87
N MET A 335 -3.68 14.65 -13.63
CA MET A 335 -4.73 14.58 -14.66
C MET A 335 -4.53 15.66 -15.73
N ASP A 336 -4.30 16.92 -15.34
CA ASP A 336 -4.02 18.02 -16.27
C ASP A 336 -2.79 17.71 -17.14
N GLN A 337 -1.75 17.11 -16.54
CA GLN A 337 -0.54 16.76 -17.26
C GLN A 337 -0.76 15.62 -18.27
N ILE A 338 -1.38 14.50 -17.88
CA ILE A 338 -1.62 13.40 -18.82
C ILE A 338 -2.56 13.80 -19.97
N GLU A 339 -3.55 14.67 -19.70
CA GLU A 339 -4.43 15.23 -20.73
C GLU A 339 -3.64 16.06 -21.74
N SER A 340 -2.73 16.91 -21.26
CA SER A 340 -1.84 17.70 -22.12
C SER A 340 -0.88 16.86 -22.97
N GLU A 341 -0.55 15.65 -22.50
CA GLU A 341 0.28 14.66 -23.19
C GLU A 341 -0.55 13.73 -24.11
N GLY A 342 -1.88 13.89 -24.16
CA GLY A 342 -2.77 13.07 -25.00
C GLY A 342 -2.94 11.63 -24.48
N ILE A 343 -2.80 11.42 -23.18
CA ILE A 343 -2.97 10.13 -22.52
C ILE A 343 -4.34 10.13 -21.81
N GLU A 344 -5.19 9.19 -22.18
CA GLU A 344 -6.44 8.90 -21.48
C GLU A 344 -6.18 7.82 -20.43
N GLY A 345 -6.57 8.06 -19.18
CA GLY A 345 -6.30 7.14 -18.07
C GLY A 345 -6.89 7.62 -16.75
N HIS A 346 -6.70 6.81 -15.70
CA HIS A 346 -7.09 7.16 -14.33
C HIS A 346 -5.97 6.81 -13.34
N PHE A 347 -5.88 7.61 -12.27
CA PHE A 347 -5.07 7.33 -11.10
C PHE A 347 -5.92 6.74 -9.98
N TYR A 348 -5.35 5.79 -9.26
CA TYR A 348 -5.85 5.33 -7.96
C TYR A 348 -4.62 4.91 -7.17
N SER A 349 -4.07 5.79 -6.35
CA SER A 349 -2.86 5.49 -5.57
C SER A 349 -3.12 5.77 -4.10
N HIS A 350 -2.54 4.95 -3.23
CA HIS A 350 -2.83 5.01 -1.80
C HIS A 350 -1.57 4.75 -0.96
N PRO A 351 -1.57 5.17 0.31
CA PRO A 351 -0.52 4.80 1.24
C PRO A 351 -0.49 3.28 1.41
N ILE A 352 0.70 2.73 1.66
CA ILE A 352 0.90 1.31 1.92
C ILE A 352 1.93 1.10 3.03
N GLY A 353 1.82 -0.01 3.75
CA GLY A 353 2.73 -0.34 4.85
C GLY A 353 2.12 -1.32 5.81
N ASP A 354 1.67 -0.85 6.97
CA ASP A 354 1.11 -1.72 8.02
C ASP A 354 -0.20 -2.39 7.54
N TRP A 355 -0.92 -1.73 6.62
CA TRP A 355 -2.06 -2.25 5.86
C TRP A 355 -1.78 -2.17 4.35
N GLY A 356 -2.55 -2.92 3.55
CA GLY A 356 -2.55 -2.80 2.09
C GLY A 356 -3.06 -1.42 1.64
N HIS A 357 -4.26 -1.05 2.10
CA HIS A 357 -4.74 0.33 2.07
C HIS A 357 -4.43 1.00 3.41
N ASP A 358 -3.27 1.63 3.50
CA ASP A 358 -2.74 2.20 4.73
C ASP A 358 -3.26 3.62 5.00
N ALA A 359 -2.98 4.16 6.18
CA ALA A 359 -3.44 5.49 6.58
C ALA A 359 -2.76 6.59 5.78
N GLY A 360 -3.53 7.57 5.29
CA GLY A 360 -3.00 8.78 4.65
C GLY A 360 -3.78 9.19 3.41
N ALA A 361 -3.14 10.04 2.61
CA ALA A 361 -3.78 10.67 1.46
C ALA A 361 -4.01 9.71 0.30
N VAL A 362 -5.24 9.64 -0.19
CA VAL A 362 -5.57 8.86 -1.39
C VAL A 362 -5.53 9.77 -2.62
N ILE A 363 -4.97 9.28 -3.72
CA ILE A 363 -4.83 10.01 -4.98
C ILE A 363 -5.68 9.32 -6.04
N GLY A 364 -6.89 9.85 -6.24
CA GLY A 364 -7.86 9.32 -7.20
C GLY A 364 -8.55 8.03 -6.74
N PHE A 365 -9.57 7.63 -7.48
CA PHE A 365 -10.28 6.36 -7.37
C PHE A 365 -10.88 6.04 -8.73
N VAL A 366 -11.06 4.76 -9.05
CA VAL A 366 -11.64 4.34 -10.33
C VAL A 366 -13.07 4.90 -10.52
N ASN A 367 -13.84 5.08 -9.43
CA ASN A 367 -15.20 5.64 -9.45
C ASN A 367 -15.27 7.13 -9.05
N LEU A 368 -14.16 7.74 -8.63
CA LEU A 368 -14.08 9.15 -8.25
C LEU A 368 -12.88 9.81 -8.96
N PRO A 369 -12.96 10.01 -10.29
CA PRO A 369 -11.81 10.39 -11.09
C PRO A 369 -11.36 11.85 -10.90
N ALA A 370 -12.23 12.71 -10.36
CA ALA A 370 -11.97 14.15 -10.23
C ALA A 370 -11.46 14.56 -8.85
N GLU A 371 -11.99 13.93 -7.80
CA GLU A 371 -11.67 14.22 -6.41
C GLU A 371 -12.05 13.04 -5.52
N VAL A 372 -11.30 12.84 -4.44
CA VAL A 372 -11.59 11.86 -3.40
C VAL A 372 -11.98 12.63 -2.13
N PRO A 373 -13.26 12.65 -1.74
CA PRO A 373 -13.70 13.34 -0.53
C PRO A 373 -13.00 12.80 0.72
N ILE A 374 -12.65 13.70 1.64
CA ILE A 374 -11.96 13.43 2.91
C ILE A 374 -10.55 12.86 2.74
N LEU A 375 -10.40 11.64 2.22
CA LEU A 375 -9.10 10.98 2.12
C LEU A 375 -8.17 11.66 1.10
N GLY A 376 -8.72 12.23 0.02
CA GLY A 376 -7.94 13.05 -0.91
C GLY A 376 -7.61 14.44 -0.40
N GLU A 377 -8.28 14.91 0.66
CA GLU A 377 -7.98 16.19 1.31
C GLU A 377 -6.85 16.07 2.34
N LEU A 378 -6.45 14.83 2.69
CA LEU A 378 -5.32 14.62 3.59
C LEU A 378 -4.01 15.03 2.89
N PRO A 379 -3.06 15.61 3.62
CA PRO A 379 -1.75 15.92 3.08
C PRO A 379 -0.94 14.64 2.87
N ILE A 380 -0.19 14.57 1.77
CA ILE A 380 0.84 13.57 1.57
C ILE A 380 1.92 13.78 2.63
N LEU A 381 2.12 12.76 3.46
CA LEU A 381 3.11 12.77 4.53
C LEU A 381 4.48 12.32 4.01
N SER A 382 5.54 12.99 4.44
CA SER A 382 6.91 12.50 4.25
C SER A 382 7.17 11.22 5.04
N ASN A 383 8.19 10.46 4.65
CA ASN A 383 8.61 9.23 5.33
C ASN A 383 7.52 8.14 5.39
N THR A 384 6.70 8.09 4.33
CA THR A 384 5.67 7.08 4.10
C THR A 384 5.97 6.31 2.82
N TYR A 385 5.27 5.21 2.59
CA TYR A 385 5.29 4.46 1.33
C TYR A 385 3.92 4.58 0.65
N TYR A 386 3.91 4.46 -0.67
CA TYR A 386 2.70 4.52 -1.50
C TYR A 386 2.70 3.39 -2.50
N SER A 387 1.52 2.84 -2.75
CA SER A 387 1.27 2.07 -3.95
C SER A 387 0.91 3.00 -5.10
N ILE A 388 1.64 2.92 -6.21
CA ILE A 388 1.52 3.77 -7.40
C ILE A 388 0.66 3.05 -8.45
N GLU A 389 -0.64 2.99 -8.19
CA GLU A 389 -1.62 2.33 -9.05
C GLU A 389 -2.34 3.30 -10.02
N LEU A 390 -2.49 2.84 -11.26
CA LEU A 390 -3.13 3.58 -12.34
C LEU A 390 -3.42 2.70 -13.56
N HIS A 391 -4.12 3.26 -14.55
CA HIS A 391 -4.18 2.66 -15.88
C HIS A 391 -4.27 3.69 -17.00
N ALA A 392 -3.68 3.34 -18.15
CA ALA A 392 -3.85 4.04 -19.42
C ALA A 392 -4.79 3.27 -20.36
N TYR A 393 -5.58 3.97 -21.15
CA TYR A 393 -6.30 3.41 -22.28
C TYR A 393 -5.43 3.41 -23.54
N HIS A 394 -5.46 2.31 -24.30
CA HIS A 394 -4.78 2.22 -25.58
C HIS A 394 -5.55 1.35 -26.58
N PHE A 395 -5.71 1.86 -27.79
CA PHE A 395 -6.34 1.14 -28.90
C PHE A 395 -5.37 0.15 -29.54
N ILE A 396 -5.80 -1.09 -29.70
CA ILE A 396 -5.03 -2.20 -30.27
C ILE A 396 -5.59 -2.52 -31.66
N PRO A 397 -4.91 -2.11 -32.75
CA PRO A 397 -5.41 -2.30 -34.11
C PRO A 397 -5.66 -3.76 -34.49
N GLU A 398 -4.81 -4.67 -34.02
CA GLU A 398 -4.89 -6.10 -34.30
C GLU A 398 -6.11 -6.77 -33.67
N MET A 399 -6.63 -6.19 -32.58
CA MET A 399 -7.81 -6.67 -31.87
C MET A 399 -9.06 -5.83 -32.14
N ASN A 400 -8.89 -4.64 -32.73
CA ASN A 400 -9.92 -3.62 -32.87
C ASN A 400 -10.65 -3.33 -31.55
N GLN A 401 -9.88 -3.13 -30.48
CA GLN A 401 -10.36 -2.92 -29.11
C GLN A 401 -9.52 -1.86 -28.40
N THR A 402 -10.14 -1.13 -27.46
CA THR A 402 -9.40 -0.28 -26.50
C THR A 402 -9.26 -1.01 -25.18
N LEU A 403 -8.02 -1.24 -24.74
CA LEU A 403 -7.71 -1.98 -23.51
C LEU A 403 -7.19 -1.06 -22.40
N LYS A 404 -7.37 -1.50 -21.15
CA LYS A 404 -6.84 -0.83 -19.94
C LYS A 404 -5.50 -1.44 -19.53
N PHE A 405 -4.43 -0.67 -19.65
CA PHE A 405 -3.09 -1.06 -19.22
C PHE A 405 -2.88 -0.69 -17.75
N ARG A 406 -3.36 -1.56 -16.87
CA ARG A 406 -3.26 -1.43 -15.41
C ARG A 406 -1.84 -1.75 -14.92
N GLN A 407 -1.29 -0.91 -14.06
CA GLN A 407 0.02 -1.10 -13.42
C GLN A 407 0.01 -0.55 -12.00
N GLU A 408 0.82 -1.18 -11.16
CA GLU A 408 0.98 -0.80 -9.76
C GLU A 408 2.33 -1.28 -9.24
N GLU A 409 3.04 -0.39 -8.56
CA GLU A 409 4.34 -0.64 -7.92
C GLU A 409 4.44 0.19 -6.64
N ASP A 410 5.08 -0.35 -5.62
CA ASP A 410 5.32 0.40 -4.39
C ASP A 410 6.49 1.40 -4.54
N ALA A 411 6.29 2.61 -4.03
CA ALA A 411 7.27 3.68 -3.94
C ALA A 411 7.49 4.12 -2.49
N HIS A 412 8.70 4.58 -2.19
CA HIS A 412 9.08 5.11 -0.89
C HIS A 412 9.56 6.55 -0.97
N TRP A 413 9.31 7.30 0.10
CA TRP A 413 9.90 8.61 0.29
C TRP A 413 11.43 8.54 0.49
N VAL A 414 12.17 9.45 -0.14
CA VAL A 414 13.61 9.61 -0.01
C VAL A 414 13.90 10.96 0.63
N ALA A 415 14.17 10.94 1.94
CA ALA A 415 14.34 12.16 2.74
C ALA A 415 15.47 13.08 2.23
N GLN A 416 16.53 12.52 1.66
CA GLN A 416 17.69 13.27 1.16
C GLN A 416 17.35 14.13 -0.06
N THR A 417 16.41 13.67 -0.90
CA THR A 417 16.04 14.34 -2.15
C THR A 417 14.68 15.00 -2.08
N GLY A 418 13.85 14.62 -1.11
CA GLY A 418 12.46 15.05 -1.00
C GLY A 418 11.58 14.50 -2.13
N LYS A 419 11.94 13.33 -2.67
CA LYS A 419 11.28 12.70 -3.81
C LYS A 419 10.82 11.28 -3.48
N TRP A 420 10.03 10.73 -4.38
CA TRP A 420 9.55 9.35 -4.35
C TRP A 420 10.36 8.50 -5.33
N GLU A 421 10.75 7.32 -4.89
CA GLU A 421 11.43 6.33 -5.72
C GLU A 421 10.72 4.99 -5.57
N PHE A 422 10.61 4.23 -6.66
CA PHE A 422 10.15 2.84 -6.55
C PHE A 422 11.03 2.07 -5.56
N VAL A 423 10.42 1.11 -4.86
CA VAL A 423 11.14 0.28 -3.90
C VAL A 423 12.11 -0.66 -4.62
N ARG A 424 11.69 -1.19 -5.78
CA ARG A 424 12.48 -2.06 -6.65
C ARG A 424 12.72 -1.48 -8.04
N GLY A 425 11.66 -0.98 -8.67
CA GLY A 425 11.62 -0.53 -10.05
C GLY A 425 10.18 -0.58 -10.54
N ARG A 426 9.99 -0.62 -11.86
CA ARG A 426 8.66 -0.80 -12.47
C ARG A 426 8.67 -1.80 -13.61
N GLN A 427 7.54 -2.42 -13.92
CA GLN A 427 7.38 -3.18 -15.15
C GLN A 427 7.45 -2.29 -16.41
N GLU A 428 8.45 -2.49 -17.28
CA GLU A 428 8.54 -1.86 -18.62
C GLU A 428 8.49 -2.86 -19.78
N LYS A 429 8.41 -4.16 -19.46
CA LYS A 429 8.28 -5.26 -20.42
C LYS A 429 7.17 -6.20 -19.96
N LEU A 430 6.34 -6.64 -20.90
CA LEU A 430 5.34 -7.67 -20.64
C LEU A 430 6.03 -8.98 -20.25
N HIS A 431 5.48 -9.68 -19.26
CA HIS A 431 5.86 -11.07 -19.02
C HIS A 431 5.38 -11.91 -20.20
N LEU A 432 6.27 -12.69 -20.82
CA LEU A 432 5.94 -13.46 -22.03
C LEU A 432 5.76 -14.94 -21.72
N ILE A 433 4.57 -15.46 -21.98
CA ILE A 433 4.28 -16.89 -21.90
C ILE A 433 4.51 -17.52 -23.28
N ASP A 434 5.61 -18.26 -23.43
CA ASP A 434 5.97 -18.98 -24.65
C ASP A 434 5.81 -20.49 -24.47
N ALA A 435 4.69 -21.05 -24.95
CA ALA A 435 4.38 -22.47 -24.81
C ALA A 435 5.46 -23.41 -25.42
N ARG A 436 6.27 -22.93 -26.38
CA ARG A 436 7.34 -23.72 -27.01
C ARG A 436 8.51 -23.99 -26.07
N LYS A 437 8.67 -23.18 -25.02
CA LYS A 437 9.74 -23.37 -24.02
C LYS A 437 9.41 -24.46 -23.00
N ARG A 438 8.16 -24.91 -22.95
CA ARG A 438 7.70 -25.98 -22.07
C ARG A 438 8.38 -27.31 -22.45
N GLY A 439 9.23 -27.82 -21.57
CA GLY A 439 9.99 -29.06 -21.79
C GLY A 439 11.49 -28.88 -22.06
N LEU A 440 12.00 -27.65 -22.05
CA LEU A 440 13.45 -27.37 -22.08
C LEU A 440 14.10 -27.31 -20.69
N VAL A 441 13.33 -27.45 -19.61
CA VAL A 441 13.87 -27.61 -18.24
C VAL A 441 14.37 -29.06 -18.11
N PRO A 442 15.69 -29.30 -18.02
CA PRO A 442 16.19 -30.65 -17.81
C PRO A 442 15.71 -31.13 -16.45
N PHE A 443 15.16 -32.33 -16.42
CA PHE A 443 14.88 -33.07 -15.20
C PHE A 443 16.23 -33.32 -14.48
N VAL A 444 16.65 -32.44 -13.58
CA VAL A 444 17.82 -32.67 -12.73
C VAL A 444 17.40 -33.61 -11.61
N VAL A 445 17.65 -34.91 -11.81
CA VAL A 445 17.65 -35.87 -10.71
C VAL A 445 18.84 -35.53 -9.81
N MET A 446 18.58 -34.96 -8.64
CA MET A 446 19.58 -34.87 -7.58
C MET A 446 19.85 -36.29 -7.08
N PRO A 447 21.10 -36.81 -7.14
CA PRO A 447 21.42 -38.10 -6.54
C PRO A 447 21.24 -38.00 -5.02
N GLY A 448 20.51 -38.98 -4.46
CA GLY A 448 20.09 -39.04 -3.05
C GLY A 448 21.16 -39.45 -2.05
#